data_AF-A0A534YKP8-F1
#
_entry.id   AF-A0A534YKP8-F1
#
_cell.length_a   1.000
_cell.length_b   1.000
_cell.length_c   1.000
_cell.angle_alpha   90.00
_cell.angle_beta   90.00
_cell.angle_gamma   90.00
#
_symmetry.space_group_name_H-M   'P 1'
#
loop_
_entity.id
_entity.type
_entity.pdbx_description
1 polymer ?
#
loop_
_entity_poly.entity_id
_entity_poly.type
_entity_poly.pdbx_seq_one_letter_code
_entity_poly.pdbx_strand_id
1 'polypeptide(L)'
;MTDDLRRKDTGPLEAKREPPVVARLVVEIRSDGSRTIARGAAEDMSTGERVSIQAEGATPLGLALSLLKSALELPALARTFARGFLPPAKK
;
A
#
# COMPACT_ATOMS: atom_id res chain seq x y z
N MET A 1 -20.83 17.54 -38.53
CA MET A 1 -19.98 16.77 -37.60
C MET A 1 -20.62 16.94 -36.23
N THR A 2 -21.33 15.92 -35.77
CA THR A 2 -22.17 15.91 -34.58
C THR A 2 -21.30 15.91 -33.32
N ASP A 3 -21.60 16.84 -32.43
CA ASP A 3 -20.98 16.99 -31.11
C ASP A 3 -21.56 15.93 -30.16
N ASP A 4 -21.02 14.72 -30.23
CA ASP A 4 -21.42 13.57 -29.41
C ASP A 4 -20.53 13.39 -28.16
N LEU A 5 -20.09 14.49 -27.53
CA LEU A 5 -19.49 14.43 -26.20
C LEU A 5 -20.59 14.33 -25.13
N ARG A 6 -21.21 13.15 -25.09
CA ARG A 6 -22.13 12.67 -24.08
C ARG A 6 -21.58 13.00 -22.68
N ARG A 7 -22.20 13.96 -21.99
CA ARG A 7 -22.00 14.21 -20.55
C ARG A 7 -22.08 12.86 -19.84
N LYS A 8 -20.95 12.40 -19.33
CA LYS A 8 -20.88 11.21 -18.49
C LYS A 8 -21.52 11.61 -17.16
N ASP A 9 -22.68 11.05 -16.88
CA ASP A 9 -23.45 11.27 -15.66
C ASP A 9 -22.54 11.28 -14.43
N THR A 10 -22.39 12.46 -13.83
CA THR A 10 -21.75 12.65 -12.52
C THR A 10 -22.78 12.33 -11.43
N GLY A 11 -23.29 11.10 -11.43
CA GLY A 11 -24.07 10.59 -10.32
C GLY A 11 -23.19 10.47 -9.07
N PRO A 12 -23.74 10.60 -7.85
CA PRO A 12 -22.99 10.34 -6.63
C PRO A 12 -22.42 8.93 -6.71
N LEU A 13 -21.08 8.80 -6.64
CA LEU A 13 -20.44 7.51 -6.45
C LEU A 13 -20.94 6.98 -5.10
N GLU A 14 -21.86 6.01 -5.12
CA GLU A 14 -22.22 5.30 -3.89
C GLU A 14 -20.91 4.84 -3.23
N ALA A 15 -20.64 5.36 -2.03
CA ALA A 15 -19.52 4.95 -1.23
C ALA A 15 -19.75 3.48 -0.89
N LYS A 16 -19.19 2.58 -1.71
CA LYS A 16 -19.11 1.16 -1.39
C LYS A 16 -18.51 1.07 0.01
N ARG A 17 -19.16 0.31 0.90
CA ARG A 17 -18.60 0.04 2.23
C ARG A 17 -17.22 -0.57 2.06
N GLU A 18 -16.18 0.22 2.30
CA GLU A 18 -14.80 -0.26 2.25
C GLU A 18 -14.54 -1.18 3.45
N PRO A 19 -13.69 -2.21 3.29
CA PRO A 19 -13.20 -2.98 4.42
C PRO A 19 -12.47 -2.09 5.44
N PRO A 20 -12.41 -2.50 6.72
CA PRO A 20 -11.68 -1.74 7.74
C PRO A 20 -10.18 -1.68 7.41
N VAL A 21 -9.54 -0.57 7.78
CA VAL A 21 -8.08 -0.44 7.72
C VAL A 21 -7.47 -1.36 8.79
N VAL A 22 -6.64 -2.30 8.36
CA VAL A 22 -5.95 -3.25 9.27
C VAL A 22 -4.47 -2.92 9.46
N ALA A 23 -3.89 -2.13 8.55
CA ALA A 23 -2.53 -1.63 8.64
C ALA A 23 -2.42 -0.31 7.87
N ARG A 24 -1.47 0.54 8.27
CA ARG A 24 -1.18 1.81 7.60
C ARG A 24 0.33 1.95 7.38
N LEU A 25 0.75 2.27 6.16
CA LEU A 25 2.13 2.60 5.81
C LEU A 25 2.19 4.03 5.30
N VAL A 26 3.03 4.87 5.92
CA VAL A 26 3.28 6.25 5.48
C VAL A 26 4.77 6.43 5.33
N VAL A 27 5.20 6.84 4.13
CA VAL A 27 6.61 7.11 3.82
C VAL A 27 6.75 8.42 3.06
N GLU A 28 7.76 9.19 3.43
CA GLU A 28 8.28 10.30 2.65
C GLU A 28 9.35 9.78 1.69
N ILE A 29 9.23 10.09 0.41
CA ILE A 29 10.22 9.73 -0.62
C ILE A 29 10.96 10.99 -1.05
N ARG A 30 12.29 10.97 -0.92
CA ARG A 30 13.20 12.04 -1.37
C ARG A 30 14.10 11.48 -2.46
N SER A 31 14.15 12.16 -3.60
CA SER A 31 15.00 11.78 -4.73
C SER A 31 15.71 13.01 -5.30
N ASP A 32 16.98 12.86 -5.61
CA ASP A 32 17.80 13.86 -6.32
C ASP A 32 18.13 13.42 -7.77
N GLY A 33 17.51 12.34 -8.25
CA GLY A 33 17.78 11.74 -9.56
C GLY A 33 18.91 10.71 -9.57
N SER A 34 19.78 10.69 -8.56
CA SER A 34 20.86 9.70 -8.41
C SER A 34 20.63 8.74 -7.24
N ARG A 35 20.00 9.24 -6.17
CA ARG A 35 19.68 8.48 -4.96
C ARG A 35 18.24 8.74 -4.59
N THR A 36 17.54 7.66 -4.22
CA THR A 36 16.19 7.74 -3.67
C THR A 36 16.15 7.09 -2.30
N ILE A 37 15.54 7.80 -1.35
CA ILE A 37 15.40 7.39 0.03
C ILE A 37 13.93 7.50 0.40
N ALA A 38 13.38 6.46 1.02
CA ALA A 38 12.06 6.48 1.63
C ALA A 38 12.17 6.30 3.15
N ARG A 39 11.51 7.16 3.92
CA ARG A 39 11.50 7.12 5.39
C ARG A 39 10.10 7.33 5.93
N GLY A 40 9.73 6.59 6.96
CA GLY A 40 8.46 6.79 7.62
C GLY A 40 8.15 5.71 8.63
N ALA A 41 6.88 5.31 8.70
CA ALA A 41 6.45 4.29 9.64
C ALA A 41 5.31 3.46 9.07
N ALA A 42 5.22 2.25 9.58
CA ALA A 42 4.06 1.41 9.41
C ALA A 42 3.43 1.07 10.76
N GLU A 43 2.12 0.97 10.79
CA GLU A 43 1.32 0.76 11.99
C GLU A 43 0.33 -0.38 11.76
N ASP A 44 0.29 -1.33 12.68
CA ASP A 44 -0.68 -2.42 12.75
C ASP A 44 -1.91 -1.94 13.53
N MET A 45 -3.07 -1.86 12.88
CA MET A 45 -4.29 -1.36 13.53
C MET A 45 -4.90 -2.36 14.51
N SER A 46 -4.49 -3.63 14.46
CA SER A 46 -4.98 -4.67 15.36
C SER A 46 -4.22 -4.72 16.70
N THR A 47 -2.93 -4.38 16.68
CA THR A 47 -2.07 -4.40 17.88
C THR A 47 -1.65 -3.01 18.36
N GLY A 48 -1.77 -1.97 17.51
CA GLY A 48 -1.22 -0.64 17.76
C GLY A 48 0.30 -0.56 17.61
N GLU A 49 0.95 -1.63 17.15
CA GLU A 49 2.40 -1.68 16.98
C GLU A 49 2.83 -0.77 15.82
N ARG A 50 3.88 0.03 16.05
CA ARG A 50 4.43 0.94 15.06
C ARG A 50 5.92 0.64 14.81
N VAL A 51 6.27 0.43 13.56
CA VAL A 51 7.64 0.13 13.13
C VAL A 51 8.15 1.25 12.21
N SER A 52 9.39 1.67 12.42
CA SER A 52 10.06 2.63 11.53
C SER A 52 10.42 1.97 10.20
N ILE A 53 10.16 2.66 9.10
CA ILE A 53 10.49 2.19 7.76
C ILE A 53 11.61 3.06 7.20
N GLN A 54 12.69 2.43 6.75
CA GLN A 54 13.73 3.06 5.96
C GLN A 54 14.08 2.15 4.78
N ALA A 55 13.99 2.72 3.58
CA ALA A 55 14.34 2.05 2.34
C ALA A 55 15.18 2.99 1.49
N GLU A 56 16.16 2.43 0.77
CA GLU A 56 17.01 3.18 -0.15
C GLU A 56 17.12 2.42 -1.48
N GLY A 57 17.14 3.16 -2.58
CA GLY A 57 17.25 2.58 -3.90
C GLY A 57 17.82 3.58 -4.91
N ALA A 58 18.73 3.10 -5.76
CA ALA A 58 19.22 3.86 -6.91
C ALA A 58 18.21 3.88 -8.07
N THR A 59 17.20 3.01 -8.03
CA THR A 59 16.13 2.92 -9.04
C THR A 59 14.75 2.81 -8.38
N PRO A 60 13.67 3.21 -9.08
CA PRO A 60 12.30 3.08 -8.55
C PRO A 60 11.94 1.63 -8.18
N LEU A 61 12.37 0.66 -8.99
CA LEU A 61 12.14 -0.75 -8.70
C LEU A 61 12.90 -1.22 -7.46
N GLY A 62 14.16 -0.80 -7.31
CA GLY A 62 14.96 -1.10 -6.11
C GLY A 62 14.32 -0.55 -4.84
N LEU A 63 13.78 0.67 -4.89
CA LEU A 63 13.05 1.26 -3.77
C LEU A 63 11.79 0.45 -3.43
N ALA A 64 11.00 0.06 -4.43
CA ALA A 64 9.78 -0.72 -4.23
C ALA A 64 10.08 -2.07 -3.56
N LEU A 65 11.14 -2.76 -4.00
CA LEU A 65 11.58 -4.02 -3.39
C LEU A 65 12.06 -3.82 -1.95
N SER A 66 12.79 -2.73 -1.68
CA SER A 66 13.24 -2.41 -0.33
C SER A 66 12.07 -2.09 0.61
N LEU A 67 11.05 -1.36 0.14
CA LEU A 67 9.82 -1.09 0.90
C LEU A 67 9.02 -2.37 1.14
N LEU A 68 8.91 -3.25 0.15
CA LEU A 68 8.23 -4.53 0.30
C LEU A 68 8.90 -5.39 1.37
N LYS A 69 10.24 -5.43 1.40
CA LYS A 69 10.98 -6.12 2.45
C LYS A 69 10.63 -5.58 3.84
N SER A 70 10.63 -4.26 4.03
CA SER A 70 10.24 -3.66 5.31
C SER A 70 8.76 -3.90 5.66
N ALA A 71 7.87 -4.00 4.67
CA ALA A 71 6.47 -4.33 4.89
C ALA A 71 6.25 -5.78 5.38
N LEU A 72 7.12 -6.71 4.97
CA LEU A 72 7.07 -8.11 5.42
C LEU A 72 7.51 -8.29 6.89
N GLU A 73 8.21 -7.32 7.46
CA GLU A 73 8.60 -7.33 8.88
C GLU A 73 7.41 -7.03 9.81
N LEU A 74 6.28 -6.58 9.27
CA LEU A 74 5.06 -6.30 10.03
C LEU A 74 4.17 -7.54 10.19
N PRO A 75 3.83 -7.97 11.41
CA PRO A 75 3.07 -9.18 11.66
C PRO A 75 1.69 -9.22 10.96
N ALA A 76 0.92 -8.12 10.97
CA ALA A 76 -0.39 -8.07 10.30
C ALA A 76 -0.30 -8.19 8.78
N LEU A 77 0.69 -7.57 8.15
CA LEU A 77 0.89 -7.67 6.70
C LEU A 77 1.33 -9.08 6.31
N ALA A 78 2.29 -9.66 7.04
CA ALA A 78 2.73 -11.04 6.83
C ALA A 78 1.55 -12.05 6.90
N ARG A 79 0.65 -11.91 7.89
CA ARG A 79 -0.57 -12.76 8.01
C ARG A 79 -1.53 -12.56 6.85
N THR A 80 -1.67 -11.33 6.35
CA THR A 80 -2.56 -11.00 5.22
C THR A 80 -2.07 -11.64 3.93
N PHE A 81 -0.76 -11.53 3.64
CA PHE A 81 -0.15 -12.20 2.50
C PHE A 81 -0.23 -13.73 2.63
N ALA A 82 0.08 -14.29 3.80
CA ALA A 82 -0.03 -15.73 4.04
C ALA A 82 -1.45 -16.26 3.77
N ARG A 83 -2.49 -15.52 4.19
CA ARG A 83 -3.89 -15.88 3.91
C ARG A 83 -4.26 -15.79 2.43
N GLY A 84 -3.66 -14.88 1.66
CA GLY A 84 -3.89 -14.77 0.22
C GLY A 84 -3.31 -15.95 -0.60
N PHE A 85 -2.27 -16.62 -0.06
CA PHE A 85 -1.63 -17.78 -0.69
C PHE A 85 -2.13 -19.14 -0.16
N LEU A 86 -2.91 -19.15 0.92
CA LEU A 86 -3.50 -20.37 1.47
C LEU A 86 -4.83 -20.68 0.74
N PRO A 87 -5.01 -21.91 0.20
CA PRO A 87 -6.29 -22.31 -0.37
C PRO A 87 -7.39 -22.24 0.70
N PRO A 88 -8.64 -21.89 0.33
CA PRO A 88 -9.73 -21.83 1.30
C PRO A 88 -9.90 -23.21 1.95
N ALA A 89 -9.89 -23.24 3.29
CA ALA A 89 -10.15 -24.46 4.04
C ALA A 89 -11.53 -24.99 3.64
N LYS A 90 -11.58 -26.19 3.04
CA LYS A 90 -12.84 -26.88 2.80
C LYS A 90 -13.52 -27.11 4.15
N LYS A 91 -14.76 -26.62 4.27
CA LYS A 91 -15.68 -26.97 5.35
C LYS A 91 -16.04 -28.44 5.29
#